data_AF-A0A1H5NNH3-F1
#
_entry.id   AF-A0A1H5NNH3-F1
#
_cell.length_a   1.000
_cell.length_b   1.000
_cell.length_c   1.000
_cell.angle_alpha   90.00
_cell.angle_beta   90.00
_cell.angle_gamma   90.00
#
_symmetry.space_group_name_H-M   'P 1'
#
loop_
_entity.id
_entity.type
_entity.pdbx_description
1 polymer ?
#
loop_
_entity_poly.entity_id
_entity_poly.type
_entity_poly.pdbx_seq_one_letter_code
_entity_poly.pdbx_strand_id
1 'polypeptide(L)'
;MKIDSSHFHRQHMGRLLYVGEYLKREGYNLNGTRFQHYLSIAERFLEVPELTTDEAWALVELSEMYVILKVSERYGCIGRAEISLCLKGAHSLDGEQLAGAGNKARNYCFQLYVASNLLVFGMEAEIPSHGSEADIRFIYDENSVPVECKRLFVEGGVEKSAKNACSQVSKRVAEGHFGIAAISLSREFWAVEKKAVMESVHDARFSVEQLYKRWRGILSRLLEKYPKVALIYINFQIPVVGPENLYSIYERKFFKTRDNYQLLPESGVAQHFIDAMMTLSLMEELHIDE
;
A
#
# COMPACT_ATOMS: atom_id res chain seq x y z
N MET A 1 -5.22 5.37 -25.22
CA MET A 1 -5.81 6.00 -24.00
C MET A 1 -4.75 5.92 -22.91
N LYS A 2 -4.10 7.03 -22.55
CA LYS A 2 -2.95 7.02 -21.63
C LYS A 2 -3.44 6.65 -20.23
N ILE A 3 -2.97 5.51 -19.74
CA ILE A 3 -2.86 5.27 -18.30
C ILE A 3 -1.85 6.32 -17.85
N ASP A 4 -2.31 7.35 -17.13
CA ASP A 4 -1.41 8.33 -16.54
C ASP A 4 -0.56 7.56 -15.52
N SER A 5 0.66 7.21 -15.93
CA SER A 5 1.67 6.55 -15.08
C SER A 5 1.18 5.27 -14.36
N SER A 6 1.40 4.10 -14.95
CA SER A 6 1.37 2.85 -14.19
C SER A 6 2.76 2.25 -14.12
N HIS A 7 3.23 1.94 -12.92
CA HIS A 7 4.51 1.28 -12.70
C HIS A 7 4.27 -0.10 -12.11
N PHE A 8 5.18 -1.03 -12.42
CA PHE A 8 5.17 -2.33 -11.79
C PHE A 8 6.52 -2.65 -11.18
N HIS A 9 6.48 -3.37 -10.06
CA HIS A 9 7.67 -3.90 -9.42
C HIS A 9 7.54 -5.42 -9.26
N ARG A 10 8.68 -6.11 -9.28
CA ARG A 10 8.80 -7.53 -8.96
C ARG A 10 9.74 -7.68 -7.78
N GLN A 11 9.17 -7.95 -6.61
CA GLN A 11 9.97 -8.29 -5.45
C GLN A 11 10.10 -9.80 -5.36
N HIS A 12 11.32 -10.35 -5.39
CA HIS A 12 11.53 -11.79 -5.18
C HIS A 12 11.02 -12.21 -3.79
N MET A 13 10.19 -13.24 -3.73
CA MET A 13 9.51 -13.65 -2.49
C MET A 13 10.50 -14.06 -1.39
N GLY A 14 11.66 -14.63 -1.74
CA GLY A 14 12.72 -14.97 -0.78
C GLY A 14 13.22 -13.77 0.02
N ARG A 15 13.15 -12.55 -0.53
CA ARG A 15 13.54 -11.33 0.20
C ARG A 15 12.60 -11.00 1.35
N LEU A 16 11.37 -11.50 1.32
CA LEU A 16 10.42 -11.29 2.41
C LEU A 16 10.86 -11.97 3.71
N LEU A 17 11.71 -13.01 3.63
CA LEU A 17 12.29 -13.67 4.79
C LEU A 17 13.19 -12.73 5.61
N TYR A 18 13.75 -11.70 4.98
CA TYR A 18 14.49 -10.62 5.66
C TYR A 18 13.69 -9.98 6.80
N VAL A 19 12.36 -9.91 6.67
CA VAL A 19 11.49 -9.38 7.73
C VAL A 19 11.70 -10.16 9.03
N GLY A 20 11.78 -11.49 8.95
CA GLY A 20 12.01 -12.34 10.11
C GLY A 20 13.41 -12.17 10.69
N GLU A 21 14.43 -12.07 9.84
CA GLU A 21 15.82 -11.87 10.22
C GLU A 21 16.03 -10.53 10.94
N TYR A 22 15.56 -9.44 10.32
CA TYR A 22 15.61 -8.10 10.88
C TYR A 22 14.91 -8.05 12.24
N LEU A 23 13.67 -8.52 12.31
CA LEU A 23 12.89 -8.43 13.56
C LEU A 23 13.54 -9.25 14.69
N LYS A 24 14.15 -10.40 14.40
CA LYS A 24 14.92 -11.17 15.40
C LYS A 24 16.17 -10.42 15.83
N ARG A 25 16.94 -9.87 14.88
CA ARG A 25 18.17 -9.11 15.15
C ARG A 25 17.92 -7.90 16.04
N GLU A 26 16.85 -7.16 15.78
CA GLU A 26 16.43 -5.99 16.58
C GLU A 26 15.72 -6.37 17.89
N GLY A 27 15.62 -7.67 18.22
CA GLY A 27 15.08 -8.17 19.47
C GLY A 27 13.56 -8.05 19.61
N TYR A 28 12.81 -8.12 18.51
CA TYR A 28 11.35 -8.28 18.56
C TYR A 28 10.98 -9.73 18.85
N ASN A 29 10.02 -9.93 19.74
CA ASN A 29 9.44 -11.25 19.97
C ASN A 29 8.34 -11.52 18.92
N LEU A 30 8.62 -12.42 17.99
CA LEU A 30 7.66 -12.81 16.94
C LEU A 30 6.65 -13.85 17.39
N ASN A 31 6.84 -14.50 18.54
CA ASN A 31 5.99 -15.61 18.96
C ASN A 31 4.53 -15.16 19.12
N GLY A 32 3.64 -15.82 18.36
CA GLY A 32 2.21 -15.52 18.34
C GLY A 32 1.81 -14.30 17.51
N THR A 33 2.78 -13.58 16.92
CA THR A 33 2.48 -12.47 16.00
C THR A 33 1.98 -12.99 14.65
N ARG A 34 1.21 -12.18 13.94
CA ARG A 34 0.78 -12.51 12.57
C ARG A 34 1.94 -12.66 11.60
N PHE A 35 3.02 -11.92 11.80
CA PHE A 35 4.19 -11.99 10.92
C PHE A 35 4.97 -13.29 11.05
N GLN A 36 4.97 -13.94 12.22
CA GLN A 36 5.48 -15.31 12.34
C GLN A 36 4.71 -16.25 11.41
N HIS A 37 3.38 -16.14 11.38
CA HIS A 37 2.56 -16.92 10.46
C HIS A 37 2.82 -16.56 8.99
N TYR A 38 2.97 -15.27 8.66
CA TYR A 38 3.23 -14.83 7.27
C TYR A 38 4.58 -15.34 6.75
N LEU A 39 5.60 -15.39 7.60
CA LEU A 39 6.89 -15.97 7.25
C LEU A 39 6.76 -17.47 6.92
N SER A 40 6.00 -18.24 7.71
CA SER A 40 5.76 -19.66 7.41
C SER A 40 5.01 -19.88 6.08
N ILE A 41 4.10 -18.96 5.71
CA ILE A 41 3.44 -18.98 4.41
C ILE A 41 4.46 -18.70 3.30
N ALA A 42 5.33 -17.71 3.47
CA ALA A 42 6.34 -17.36 2.48
C ALA A 42 7.33 -18.52 2.23
N GLU A 43 7.81 -19.18 3.29
CA GLU A 43 8.67 -20.37 3.21
C GLU A 43 7.97 -21.50 2.45
N ARG A 44 6.74 -21.85 2.85
CA ARG A 44 5.94 -22.88 2.16
C ARG A 44 5.70 -22.54 0.68
N PHE A 45 5.41 -21.27 0.38
CA PHE A 45 5.09 -20.85 -0.98
C PHE A 45 6.27 -20.99 -1.95
N LEU A 46 7.50 -20.80 -1.45
CA LEU A 46 8.73 -21.00 -2.24
C LEU A 46 8.94 -22.47 -2.63
N GLU A 47 8.35 -23.41 -1.91
CA GLU A 47 8.39 -24.84 -2.21
C GLU A 47 7.17 -25.28 -3.02
N VAL A 48 5.98 -24.79 -2.65
CA VAL A 48 4.69 -25.15 -3.23
C VAL A 48 3.94 -23.87 -3.64
N PRO A 49 3.80 -23.55 -4.94
CA PRO A 49 3.23 -22.30 -5.47
C PRO A 49 1.71 -22.18 -5.31
N GLU A 50 1.15 -22.64 -4.20
CA GLU A 50 -0.29 -22.62 -3.91
C GLU A 50 -0.60 -21.77 -2.68
N LEU A 51 -1.53 -20.83 -2.84
CA LEU A 51 -2.04 -19.98 -1.77
C LEU A 51 -3.56 -19.99 -1.77
N THR A 52 -4.13 -19.85 -0.58
CA THR A 52 -5.49 -19.32 -0.42
C THR A 52 -5.48 -17.79 -0.58
N THR A 53 -6.66 -17.18 -0.73
CA THR A 53 -6.79 -15.71 -0.78
C THR A 53 -6.24 -15.01 0.47
N ASP A 54 -6.48 -15.60 1.65
CA ASP A 54 -5.99 -15.05 2.92
C ASP A 54 -4.46 -15.14 3.02
N GLU A 55 -3.86 -16.21 2.51
CA GLU A 55 -2.41 -16.36 2.46
C GLU A 55 -1.78 -15.43 1.42
N ALA A 56 -2.44 -15.22 0.28
CA ALA A 56 -1.99 -14.23 -0.71
C ALA A 56 -2.00 -12.81 -0.12
N TRP A 57 -3.02 -12.47 0.67
CA TRP A 57 -3.06 -11.21 1.41
C TRP A 57 -1.95 -11.10 2.47
N ALA A 58 -1.67 -12.18 3.20
CA ALA A 58 -0.58 -12.23 4.16
C ALA A 58 0.78 -11.91 3.52
N LEU A 59 1.04 -12.43 2.31
CA LEU A 59 2.28 -12.13 1.58
C LEU A 59 2.36 -10.68 1.10
N VAL A 60 1.22 -10.07 0.75
CA VAL A 60 1.16 -8.63 0.46
C VAL A 60 1.54 -7.81 1.70
N GLU A 61 0.99 -8.13 2.87
CA GLU A 61 1.34 -7.44 4.12
C GLU A 61 2.80 -7.66 4.53
N LEU A 62 3.35 -8.84 4.24
CA LEU A 62 4.76 -9.14 4.45
C LEU A 62 5.67 -8.29 3.52
N SER A 63 5.26 -8.07 2.28
CA SER A 63 5.94 -7.17 1.33
C SER A 63 5.88 -5.71 1.76
N GLU A 64 4.72 -5.23 2.22
CA GLU A 64 4.60 -3.88 2.82
C GLU A 64 5.57 -3.72 4.00
N MET A 65 5.63 -4.73 4.89
CA MET A 65 6.52 -4.73 6.05
C MET A 65 8.00 -4.73 5.67
N TYR A 66 8.38 -5.48 4.63
CA TYR A 66 9.75 -5.44 4.12
C TYR A 66 10.18 -4.02 3.74
N VAL A 67 9.34 -3.28 3.01
CA VAL A 67 9.65 -1.91 2.58
C VAL A 67 9.78 -0.99 3.80
N ILE A 68 8.85 -1.09 4.76
CA ILE A 68 8.90 -0.33 6.01
C ILE A 68 10.22 -0.55 6.76
N LEU A 69 10.65 -1.80 6.90
CA LEU A 69 11.88 -2.15 7.62
C LEU A 69 13.13 -1.65 6.91
N LYS A 70 13.17 -1.72 5.57
CA LYS A 70 14.30 -1.19 4.80
C LYS A 70 14.41 0.33 4.90
N VAL A 71 13.29 1.05 4.95
CA VAL A 71 13.28 2.50 5.21
C VAL A 71 13.70 2.80 6.65
N SER A 72 13.19 2.05 7.63
CA SER A 72 13.60 2.18 9.04
C SER A 72 15.11 2.01 9.20
N GLU A 73 15.69 0.98 8.58
CA GLU A 73 17.12 0.69 8.62
C GLU A 73 17.97 1.79 7.94
N ARG A 74 17.55 2.28 6.77
CA ARG A 74 18.31 3.26 5.99
C ARG A 74 18.25 4.67 6.56
N TYR A 75 17.09 5.09 7.08
CA TYR A 75 16.83 6.49 7.44
C TYR A 75 16.57 6.71 8.94
N GLY A 76 16.33 5.66 9.72
CA GLY A 76 16.10 5.75 11.17
C GLY A 76 14.83 6.50 11.59
N CYS A 77 13.97 6.89 10.65
CA CYS A 77 12.78 7.71 10.91
C CYS A 77 11.54 6.91 11.31
N ILE A 78 11.54 5.59 11.11
CA ILE A 78 10.48 4.69 11.56
C ILE A 78 11.00 3.94 12.79
N GLY A 79 10.45 4.28 13.95
CA GLY A 79 10.92 3.77 15.23
C GLY A 79 10.35 2.40 15.62
N ARG A 80 10.83 1.92 16.77
CA ARG A 80 10.43 0.63 17.33
C ARG A 80 8.95 0.58 17.72
N ALA A 81 8.37 1.72 18.11
CA ALA A 81 6.96 1.80 18.51
C ALA A 81 6.04 1.58 17.31
N GLU A 82 6.36 2.23 16.18
CA GLU A 82 5.65 2.15 14.91
C GLU A 82 5.67 0.70 14.39
N ILE A 83 6.86 0.10 14.33
CA ILE A 83 7.03 -1.31 13.95
C ILE A 83 6.22 -2.22 14.87
N SER A 84 6.28 -2.02 16.19
CA SER A 84 5.54 -2.84 17.17
C SER A 84 4.03 -2.76 16.99
N LEU A 85 3.49 -1.62 16.52
CA LEU A 85 2.06 -1.49 16.21
C LEU A 85 1.68 -2.32 14.99
N CYS A 86 2.53 -2.37 13.97
CA CYS A 86 2.33 -3.20 12.80
C CYS A 86 2.34 -4.70 13.14
N LEU A 87 3.08 -5.16 14.15
CA LEU A 87 3.14 -6.59 14.49
C LEU A 87 1.86 -7.14 15.16
N LYS A 88 0.96 -6.27 15.61
CA LYS A 88 -0.30 -6.64 16.30
C LYS A 88 -1.39 -7.09 15.31
N GLY A 89 -2.47 -7.66 15.84
CA GLY A 89 -3.65 -8.07 15.06
C GLY A 89 -3.77 -9.59 14.91
N ALA A 90 -4.93 -10.06 14.43
CA ALA A 90 -5.16 -11.48 14.19
C ALA A 90 -4.44 -11.96 12.92
N HIS A 91 -4.14 -13.25 12.87
CA HIS A 91 -3.44 -13.87 11.74
C HIS A 91 -4.29 -13.81 10.47
N SER A 92 -5.53 -14.30 10.55
CA SER A 92 -6.53 -14.26 9.48
C SER A 92 -7.43 -13.03 9.59
N LEU A 93 -8.07 -12.70 8.47
CA LEU A 93 -9.02 -11.59 8.38
C LEU A 93 -10.33 -11.92 9.12
N ASP A 94 -10.75 -13.19 9.08
CA ASP A 94 -11.92 -13.68 9.81
C ASP A 94 -11.70 -13.61 11.33
N GLY A 95 -10.48 -13.90 11.78
CA GLY A 95 -10.07 -13.72 13.17
C GLY A 95 -10.17 -12.26 13.63
N GLU A 96 -9.96 -11.28 12.75
CA GLU A 96 -10.09 -9.86 13.10
C GLU A 96 -11.54 -9.42 13.30
N GLN A 97 -12.49 -9.99 12.54
CA GLN A 97 -13.91 -9.69 12.71
C GLN A 97 -14.43 -10.21 14.06
N LEU A 98 -13.94 -11.37 14.50
CA LEU A 98 -14.32 -12.03 15.75
C LEU A 98 -13.66 -11.39 16.98
N ALA A 99 -12.43 -10.90 16.86
CA ALA A 99 -11.63 -10.45 18.01
C ALA A 99 -11.97 -9.04 18.53
N GLY A 100 -12.84 -8.27 17.87
CA GLY A 100 -13.22 -6.90 18.28
C GLY A 100 -12.09 -5.86 18.29
N ALA A 101 -10.83 -6.28 18.13
CA ALA A 101 -9.63 -5.43 18.09
C ALA A 101 -9.56 -4.57 16.81
N GLY A 102 -10.30 -4.96 15.76
CA GLY A 102 -10.44 -4.24 14.50
C GLY A 102 -9.15 -4.20 13.67
N ASN A 103 -9.28 -3.77 12.41
CA ASN A 103 -8.21 -3.83 11.41
C ASN A 103 -7.18 -2.69 11.57
N LYS A 104 -7.00 -2.18 12.79
CA LYS A 104 -6.16 -1.00 13.09
C LYS A 104 -4.69 -1.23 12.73
N ALA A 105 -4.12 -2.37 13.12
CA ALA A 105 -2.74 -2.70 12.82
C ALA A 105 -2.49 -2.93 11.32
N ARG A 106 -3.46 -3.47 10.57
CA ARG A 106 -3.38 -3.60 9.10
C ARG A 106 -3.45 -2.25 8.41
N ASN A 107 -4.40 -1.41 8.82
CA ASN A 107 -4.50 -0.03 8.32
C ASN A 107 -3.22 0.76 8.59
N TYR A 108 -2.67 0.64 9.80
CA TYR A 108 -1.43 1.33 10.16
C TYR A 108 -0.23 0.81 9.37
N CYS A 109 -0.15 -0.50 9.10
CA CYS A 109 0.87 -1.04 8.21
C CYS A 109 0.80 -0.43 6.80
N PHE A 110 -0.40 -0.29 6.24
CA PHE A 110 -0.56 0.38 4.94
C PHE A 110 -0.21 1.89 5.00
N GLN A 111 -0.51 2.57 6.11
CA GLN A 111 -0.11 3.96 6.33
C GLN A 111 1.42 4.11 6.34
N LEU A 112 2.11 3.30 7.16
CA LEU A 112 3.57 3.28 7.20
C LEU A 112 4.17 2.92 5.84
N TYR A 113 3.54 2.02 5.09
CA TYR A 113 3.98 1.66 3.75
C TYR A 113 3.94 2.85 2.78
N VAL A 114 2.85 3.61 2.76
CA VAL A 114 2.74 4.82 1.92
C VAL A 114 3.76 5.87 2.36
N ALA A 115 3.90 6.12 3.67
CA ALA A 115 4.89 7.05 4.19
C ALA A 115 6.33 6.62 3.83
N SER A 116 6.62 5.33 3.91
CA SER A 116 7.91 4.75 3.53
C SER A 116 8.25 5.06 2.08
N ASN A 117 7.31 4.89 1.15
CA ASN A 117 7.53 5.21 -0.27
C ASN A 117 7.84 6.71 -0.48
N LEU A 118 7.19 7.60 0.26
CA LEU A 118 7.50 9.04 0.21
C LEU A 118 8.93 9.31 0.67
N LEU A 119 9.31 8.77 1.84
CA LEU A 119 10.62 8.95 2.45
C LEU A 119 11.76 8.42 1.56
N VAL A 120 11.55 7.30 0.87
CA VAL A 120 12.51 6.74 -0.09
C VAL A 120 12.90 7.73 -1.17
N PHE A 121 11.95 8.53 -1.66
CA PHE A 121 12.18 9.52 -2.70
C PHE A 121 12.78 10.83 -2.15
N GLY A 122 13.14 10.87 -0.86
CA GLY A 122 13.65 12.06 -0.19
C GLY A 122 12.57 13.07 0.16
N MET A 123 11.29 12.67 0.13
CA MET A 123 10.20 13.53 0.56
C MET A 123 10.08 13.51 2.08
N GLU A 124 9.72 14.66 2.65
CA GLU A 124 9.39 14.76 4.05
C GLU A 124 7.94 14.31 4.30
N ALA A 125 7.78 13.36 5.21
CA ALA A 125 6.49 12.81 5.60
C ALA A 125 6.41 12.61 7.11
N GLU A 126 5.33 13.09 7.71
CA GLU A 126 5.04 12.89 9.13
C GLU A 126 3.89 11.90 9.31
N ILE A 127 3.96 11.11 10.38
CA ILE A 127 2.94 10.12 10.74
C ILE A 127 2.35 10.55 12.08
N PRO A 128 1.23 11.28 12.09
CA PRO A 128 0.66 11.81 13.31
C PRO A 128 0.25 10.73 14.31
N SER A 129 0.21 11.11 15.59
CA SER A 129 -0.39 10.27 16.63
C SER A 129 -1.87 10.01 16.33
N HIS A 130 -2.33 8.77 16.57
CA HIS A 130 -3.67 8.31 16.20
C HIS A 130 -4.82 9.20 16.71
N GLY A 131 -5.80 9.48 15.84
CA GLY A 131 -7.17 9.78 16.25
C GLY A 131 -7.69 11.20 16.04
N SER A 132 -6.84 12.20 15.77
CA SER A 132 -7.28 13.59 15.53
C SER A 132 -6.81 14.18 14.21
N GLU A 133 -5.83 13.58 13.55
CA GLU A 133 -5.18 14.15 12.36
C GLU A 133 -5.34 13.25 11.13
N ALA A 134 -4.80 13.68 9.99
CA ALA A 134 -4.69 12.84 8.79
C ALA A 134 -3.78 11.64 9.06
N ASP A 135 -3.95 10.57 8.28
CA ASP A 135 -3.12 9.36 8.46
C ASP A 135 -1.63 9.63 8.20
N ILE A 136 -1.31 10.50 7.22
CA ILE A 136 0.04 10.98 6.91
C ILE A 136 -0.03 12.47 6.57
N ARG A 137 1.03 13.23 6.89
CA ARG A 137 1.26 14.59 6.35
C ARG A 137 2.43 14.53 5.39
N PHE A 138 2.18 14.80 4.12
CA PHE A 138 3.20 14.94 3.09
C PHE A 138 3.59 16.41 3.00
N ILE A 139 4.87 16.75 3.14
CA ILE A 139 5.33 18.13 3.10
C ILE A 139 5.76 18.48 1.66
N TYR A 140 5.15 19.53 1.10
CA TYR A 140 5.42 20.02 -0.25
C TYR A 140 5.43 21.55 -0.28
N ASP A 141 6.55 22.16 -0.68
CA ASP A 141 6.74 23.62 -0.70
C ASP A 141 6.26 24.28 0.61
N GLU A 142 6.74 23.77 1.75
CA GLU A 142 6.36 24.19 3.12
C GLU A 142 4.89 23.93 3.52
N ASN A 143 4.08 23.36 2.64
CA ASN A 143 2.69 23.02 2.92
C ASN A 143 2.57 21.58 3.44
N SER A 144 1.81 21.40 4.52
CA SER A 144 1.41 20.09 5.03
C SER A 144 0.18 19.57 4.28
N VAL A 145 0.38 18.65 3.34
CA VAL A 145 -0.66 18.01 2.53
C VAL A 145 -1.18 16.76 3.26
N PRO A 146 -2.45 16.72 3.70
CA PRO A 146 -2.98 15.55 4.37
C PRO A 146 -3.22 14.40 3.37
N VAL A 147 -2.74 13.21 3.71
CA VAL A 147 -2.99 11.97 2.99
C VAL A 147 -3.83 11.06 3.86
N GLU A 148 -4.97 10.59 3.34
CA GLU A 148 -5.80 9.62 4.03
C GLU A 148 -5.67 8.24 3.41
N CYS A 149 -5.31 7.26 4.24
CA CYS A 149 -5.11 5.90 3.83
C CYS A 149 -6.35 5.05 4.16
N LYS A 150 -6.79 4.24 3.19
CA LYS A 150 -7.82 3.23 3.42
C LYS A 150 -7.40 1.91 2.80
N ARG A 151 -7.67 0.83 3.53
CA ARG A 151 -7.49 -0.54 3.04
C ARG A 151 -8.84 -1.21 2.90
N LEU A 152 -9.06 -1.87 1.77
CA LEU A 152 -10.28 -2.61 1.55
C LEU A 152 -10.22 -3.97 2.25
N PHE A 153 -11.18 -4.23 3.15
CA PHE A 153 -11.30 -5.51 3.88
C PHE A 153 -12.56 -6.30 3.53
N VAL A 154 -13.44 -5.75 2.70
CA VAL A 154 -14.67 -6.42 2.26
C VAL A 154 -14.81 -6.26 0.76
N GLU A 155 -15.24 -7.34 0.11
CA GLU A 155 -15.45 -7.39 -1.34
C GLU A 155 -16.50 -6.37 -1.79
N GLY A 156 -16.32 -5.80 -2.98
CA GLY A 156 -17.26 -4.84 -3.57
C GLY A 156 -17.33 -3.50 -2.84
N GLY A 157 -16.46 -3.26 -1.86
CA GLY A 157 -16.48 -2.05 -1.02
C GLY A 157 -15.70 -0.86 -1.58
N VAL A 158 -15.26 -0.91 -2.85
CA VAL A 158 -14.37 0.10 -3.45
C VAL A 158 -14.95 1.52 -3.36
N GLU A 159 -16.20 1.73 -3.81
CA GLU A 159 -16.83 3.06 -3.77
C GLU A 159 -16.94 3.59 -2.34
N LYS A 160 -17.35 2.73 -1.40
CA LYS A 160 -17.47 3.10 0.01
C LYS A 160 -16.11 3.47 0.61
N SER A 161 -15.08 2.68 0.34
CA SER A 161 -13.71 2.91 0.81
C SER A 161 -13.15 4.24 0.27
N ALA A 162 -13.26 4.45 -1.04
CA ALA A 162 -12.81 5.67 -1.70
C ALA A 162 -13.58 6.90 -1.24
N LYS A 163 -14.91 6.82 -1.14
CA LYS A 163 -15.75 7.90 -0.61
C LYS A 163 -15.37 8.26 0.82
N ASN A 164 -15.09 7.28 1.67
CA ASN A 164 -14.67 7.52 3.04
C ASN A 164 -13.32 8.26 3.09
N ALA A 165 -12.33 7.82 2.32
CA ALA A 165 -11.04 8.50 2.21
C ALA A 165 -11.22 9.95 1.74
N CYS A 166 -11.89 10.17 0.59
CA CYS A 166 -12.12 11.49 0.03
C CYS A 166 -12.89 12.42 0.99
N SER A 167 -13.90 11.88 1.69
CA SER A 167 -14.66 12.64 2.68
C SER A 167 -13.83 13.04 3.88
N GLN A 168 -12.90 12.19 4.34
CA GLN A 168 -12.03 12.49 5.49
C GLN A 168 -10.95 13.49 5.11
N VAL A 169 -10.33 13.36 3.93
CA VAL A 169 -9.43 14.38 3.36
C VAL A 169 -10.13 15.73 3.30
N SER A 170 -11.32 15.79 2.72
CA SER A 170 -12.06 17.05 2.54
C SER A 170 -12.41 17.77 3.85
N LYS A 171 -12.55 17.02 4.95
CA LYS A 171 -12.80 17.58 6.29
C LYS A 171 -11.54 18.15 6.95
N ARG A 172 -10.37 17.64 6.59
CA ARG A 172 -9.08 18.02 7.19
C ARG A 172 -8.33 19.09 6.41
N VAL A 173 -8.62 19.21 5.11
CA VAL A 173 -8.00 20.18 4.22
C VAL A 173 -8.59 21.58 4.46
N ALA A 174 -7.72 22.56 4.71
CA ALA A 174 -8.08 23.97 4.80
C ALA A 174 -8.67 24.51 3.48
N GLU A 175 -9.34 25.66 3.52
CA GLU A 175 -9.83 26.31 2.30
C GLU A 175 -8.66 26.73 1.41
N GLY A 176 -8.81 26.57 0.09
CA GLY A 176 -7.74 26.84 -0.89
C GLY A 176 -6.67 25.74 -1.02
N HIS A 177 -6.64 24.75 -0.12
CA HIS A 177 -5.66 23.66 -0.17
C HIS A 177 -6.25 22.34 -0.70
N PHE A 178 -5.39 21.35 -0.90
CA PHE A 178 -5.74 20.02 -1.35
C PHE A 178 -5.11 18.93 -0.50
N GLY A 179 -5.68 17.73 -0.57
CA GLY A 179 -5.12 16.52 0.03
C GLY A 179 -5.26 15.32 -0.89
N ILE A 180 -4.80 14.16 -0.40
CA ILE A 180 -4.65 12.94 -1.19
C ILE A 180 -5.41 11.79 -0.53
N ALA A 181 -6.13 11.01 -1.32
CA ALA A 181 -6.73 9.76 -0.86
C ALA A 181 -5.88 8.58 -1.36
N ALA A 182 -5.28 7.84 -0.44
CA ALA A 182 -4.46 6.65 -0.70
C ALA A 182 -5.24 5.38 -0.37
N ILE A 183 -5.40 4.46 -1.33
CA ILE A 183 -6.28 3.31 -1.15
C ILE A 183 -5.59 2.02 -1.57
N SER A 184 -5.50 1.05 -0.68
CA SER A 184 -5.11 -0.32 -1.03
C SER A 184 -6.35 -1.11 -1.42
N LEU A 185 -6.36 -1.59 -2.66
CA LEU A 185 -7.47 -2.35 -3.25
C LEU A 185 -7.09 -3.79 -3.61
N SER A 186 -5.91 -4.28 -3.21
CA SER A 186 -5.45 -5.64 -3.52
C SER A 186 -6.51 -6.71 -3.21
N ARG A 187 -7.32 -6.53 -2.16
CA ARG A 187 -8.35 -7.52 -1.77
C ARG A 187 -9.43 -7.71 -2.82
N GLU A 188 -9.78 -6.63 -3.50
CA GLU A 188 -10.80 -6.65 -4.56
C GLU A 188 -10.35 -7.50 -5.75
N PHE A 189 -9.04 -7.67 -5.93
CA PHE A 189 -8.52 -8.58 -6.94
C PHE A 189 -9.06 -9.98 -6.73
N TRP A 190 -8.89 -10.58 -5.55
CA TRP A 190 -9.33 -11.96 -5.29
C TRP A 190 -10.84 -12.14 -5.16
N ALA A 191 -11.58 -11.06 -4.93
CA ALA A 191 -13.05 -11.09 -5.00
C ALA A 191 -13.55 -11.34 -6.43
N VAL A 192 -12.80 -10.86 -7.43
CA VAL A 192 -13.15 -10.97 -8.85
C VAL A 192 -12.39 -12.10 -9.52
N GLU A 193 -11.09 -12.17 -9.28
CA GLU A 193 -10.17 -13.18 -9.77
C GLU A 193 -10.12 -14.33 -8.76
N LYS A 194 -10.73 -15.47 -9.10
CA LYS A 194 -10.81 -16.65 -8.22
C LYS A 194 -9.46 -17.32 -7.95
N LYS A 195 -8.37 -16.80 -8.52
CA LYS A 195 -7.00 -17.30 -8.36
C LYS A 195 -6.24 -16.44 -7.37
N ALA A 196 -5.71 -17.06 -6.31
CA ALA A 196 -4.88 -16.38 -5.31
C ALA A 196 -3.51 -15.95 -5.86
N VAL A 197 -2.99 -16.71 -6.83
CA VAL A 197 -1.67 -16.56 -7.44
C VAL A 197 -1.83 -16.48 -8.96
N MET A 198 -1.11 -15.58 -9.60
CA MET A 198 -1.09 -15.49 -11.06
C MET A 198 0.15 -16.19 -11.64
N GLU A 199 -0.02 -16.83 -12.79
CA GLU A 199 1.04 -17.58 -13.48
C GLU A 199 1.96 -16.67 -14.33
N SER A 200 1.58 -15.40 -14.50
CA SER A 200 2.42 -14.43 -15.18
C SER A 200 2.13 -13.00 -14.74
N VAL A 201 3.15 -12.16 -14.83
CA VAL A 201 3.01 -10.71 -14.61
C VAL A 201 2.14 -10.08 -15.70
N HIS A 202 2.13 -10.66 -16.90
CA HIS A 202 1.28 -10.17 -17.99
C HIS A 202 -0.21 -10.33 -17.65
N ASP A 203 -0.59 -11.49 -17.12
CA ASP A 203 -1.97 -11.77 -16.74
C ASP A 203 -2.38 -10.95 -15.52
N ALA A 204 -1.50 -10.86 -14.50
CA ALA A 204 -1.72 -10.00 -13.34
C ALA A 204 -1.95 -8.54 -13.77
N ARG A 205 -1.11 -8.03 -14.68
CA ARG A 205 -1.25 -6.71 -15.29
C ARG A 205 -2.60 -6.55 -15.98
N PHE A 206 -2.96 -7.50 -16.84
CA PHE A 206 -4.21 -7.43 -17.61
C PHE A 206 -5.42 -7.39 -16.67
N SER A 207 -5.50 -8.31 -15.72
CA SER A 207 -6.61 -8.38 -14.75
C SER A 207 -6.72 -7.11 -13.91
N VAL A 208 -5.61 -6.59 -13.39
CA VAL A 208 -5.61 -5.34 -12.59
C VAL A 208 -6.02 -4.13 -13.43
N GLU A 209 -5.63 -4.05 -14.71
CA GLU A 209 -6.11 -2.99 -15.61
C GLU A 209 -7.61 -3.10 -15.91
N GLN A 210 -8.16 -4.31 -16.05
CA GLN A 210 -9.61 -4.50 -16.24
C GLN A 210 -10.39 -4.08 -15.00
N LEU A 211 -9.89 -4.41 -13.82
CA LEU A 211 -10.47 -3.98 -12.55
C LEU A 211 -10.47 -2.45 -12.42
N TYR A 212 -9.33 -1.80 -12.68
CA TYR A 212 -9.25 -0.34 -12.64
C TYR A 212 -10.22 0.34 -13.61
N LYS A 213 -10.41 -0.21 -14.82
CA LYS A 213 -11.39 0.32 -15.80
C LYS A 213 -12.81 0.35 -15.22
N ARG A 214 -13.20 -0.63 -14.40
CA ARG A 214 -14.53 -0.68 -13.76
C ARG A 214 -14.72 0.46 -12.75
N TRP A 215 -13.67 0.85 -12.04
CA TRP A 215 -13.78 1.89 -11.01
C TRP A 215 -13.50 3.29 -11.52
N ARG A 216 -12.89 3.45 -12.69
CA ARG A 216 -12.52 4.77 -13.22
C ARG A 216 -13.67 5.78 -13.16
N GLY A 217 -14.88 5.39 -13.57
CA GLY A 217 -16.06 6.25 -13.50
C GLY A 217 -16.49 6.58 -12.08
N ILE A 218 -16.34 5.65 -11.14
CA ILE A 218 -16.59 5.88 -9.71
C ILE A 218 -15.60 6.91 -9.17
N LEU A 219 -14.31 6.73 -9.45
CA LEU A 219 -13.24 7.61 -8.97
C LEU A 219 -13.38 9.04 -9.53
N SER A 220 -13.70 9.19 -10.82
CA SER A 220 -13.97 10.51 -11.42
C SER A 220 -15.12 11.24 -10.70
N ARG A 221 -16.25 10.56 -10.48
CA ARG A 221 -17.41 11.15 -9.77
C ARG A 221 -17.06 11.54 -8.33
N LEU A 222 -16.20 10.78 -7.66
CA LEU A 222 -15.74 11.13 -6.31
C LEU A 222 -14.87 12.38 -6.33
N LEU A 223 -13.96 12.52 -7.28
CA LEU A 223 -13.11 13.72 -7.43
C LEU A 223 -13.90 14.98 -7.79
N GLU A 224 -14.99 14.86 -8.55
CA GLU A 224 -15.93 15.96 -8.79
C GLU A 224 -16.66 16.35 -7.51
N LYS A 225 -17.11 15.34 -6.74
CA LYS A 225 -17.85 15.54 -5.48
C LYS A 225 -17.00 16.09 -4.34
N TYR A 226 -15.71 15.76 -4.30
CA TYR A 226 -14.79 16.13 -3.23
C TYR A 226 -13.66 17.03 -3.78
N PRO A 227 -13.94 18.33 -4.03
CA PRO A 227 -13.02 19.21 -4.76
C PRO A 227 -11.69 19.46 -4.03
N LYS A 228 -11.63 19.27 -2.71
CA LYS A 228 -10.41 19.36 -1.89
C LYS A 228 -9.48 18.14 -2.03
N VAL A 229 -9.87 17.14 -2.82
CA VAL A 229 -9.04 15.96 -3.10
C VAL A 229 -8.35 16.16 -4.45
N ALA A 230 -7.03 16.31 -4.44
CA ALA A 230 -6.22 16.47 -5.64
C ALA A 230 -6.10 15.16 -6.43
N LEU A 231 -5.89 14.07 -5.71
CA LEU A 231 -5.46 12.79 -6.23
C LEU A 231 -6.09 11.65 -5.43
N ILE A 232 -6.56 10.63 -6.15
CA ILE A 232 -6.78 9.30 -5.59
C ILE A 232 -5.65 8.38 -6.07
N TYR A 233 -4.81 7.96 -5.14
CA TYR A 233 -3.78 6.93 -5.32
C TYR A 233 -4.36 5.56 -4.98
N ILE A 234 -4.11 4.58 -5.85
CA ILE A 234 -4.56 3.21 -5.66
C ILE A 234 -3.37 2.26 -5.74
N ASN A 235 -3.23 1.43 -4.71
CA ASN A 235 -2.24 0.36 -4.64
C ASN A 235 -2.86 -1.02 -4.89
N PHE A 236 -2.17 -1.82 -5.71
CA PHE A 236 -2.42 -3.24 -5.93
C PHE A 236 -1.14 -4.03 -5.73
N GLN A 237 -1.22 -5.12 -5.00
CA GLN A 237 -0.12 -6.08 -4.83
C GLN A 237 -0.71 -7.49 -4.93
N ILE A 238 -0.09 -8.35 -5.74
CA ILE A 238 -0.58 -9.71 -6.02
C ILE A 238 0.62 -10.66 -6.11
N PRO A 239 0.59 -11.84 -5.46
CA PRO A 239 1.57 -12.89 -5.68
C PRO A 239 1.51 -13.44 -7.11
N VAL A 240 2.69 -13.56 -7.73
CA VAL A 240 2.87 -14.08 -9.08
C VAL A 240 3.99 -15.12 -9.07
N VAL A 241 3.77 -16.23 -9.77
CA VAL A 241 4.79 -17.23 -10.07
C VAL A 241 5.02 -17.19 -11.56
N GLY A 242 6.14 -16.61 -11.98
CA GLY A 242 6.50 -16.49 -13.39
C GLY A 242 7.13 -17.78 -13.97
N PRO A 243 7.55 -17.72 -15.25
CA PRO A 243 8.39 -18.77 -15.84
C PRO A 243 9.56 -19.13 -14.94
N GLU A 244 9.95 -20.41 -14.96
CA GLU A 244 11.08 -20.94 -14.16
C GLU A 244 10.87 -20.82 -12.63
N ASN A 245 9.61 -20.80 -12.18
CA ASN A 245 9.26 -20.66 -10.76
C ASN A 245 9.79 -19.36 -10.14
N LEU A 246 9.72 -18.24 -10.86
CA LEU A 246 10.07 -16.96 -10.29
C LEU A 246 8.94 -16.44 -9.37
N TYR A 247 9.09 -16.66 -8.06
CA TYR A 247 8.14 -16.21 -7.03
C TYR A 247 8.30 -14.72 -6.77
N SER A 248 7.25 -13.94 -7.00
CA SER A 248 7.31 -12.48 -6.80
C SER A 248 6.01 -11.87 -6.31
N ILE A 249 6.10 -10.68 -5.71
CA ILE A 249 4.96 -9.79 -5.55
C ILE A 249 4.94 -8.81 -6.72
N TYR A 250 3.88 -8.89 -7.53
CA TYR A 250 3.56 -7.88 -8.53
C TYR A 250 2.87 -6.71 -7.83
N GLU A 251 3.51 -5.55 -7.84
CA GLU A 251 2.87 -4.31 -7.42
C GLU A 251 2.41 -3.50 -8.63
N ARG A 252 1.26 -2.82 -8.51
CA ARG A 252 0.81 -1.80 -9.45
C ARG A 252 0.14 -0.63 -8.75
N LYS A 253 0.55 0.56 -9.16
CA LYS A 253 0.05 1.84 -8.68
C LYS A 253 -0.77 2.52 -9.78
N PHE A 254 -1.93 3.06 -9.42
CA PHE A 254 -2.74 3.91 -10.28
C PHE A 254 -2.98 5.26 -9.62
N PHE A 255 -3.08 6.28 -10.47
CA PHE A 255 -3.27 7.66 -10.04
C PHE A 255 -4.43 8.24 -10.84
N LYS A 256 -5.45 8.72 -10.12
CA LYS A 256 -6.57 9.45 -10.73
C LYS A 256 -6.59 10.86 -10.18
N THR A 257 -6.24 11.82 -11.03
CA THR A 257 -6.31 13.25 -10.76
C THR A 257 -7.63 13.82 -11.31
N ARG A 258 -7.99 15.02 -10.85
CA ARG A 258 -9.11 15.78 -11.41
C ARG A 258 -8.72 16.26 -12.81
N ASP A 259 -9.66 16.29 -13.75
CA ASP A 259 -9.34 16.56 -15.16
C ASP A 259 -8.76 17.97 -15.40
N ASN A 260 -9.10 18.94 -14.54
CA ASN A 260 -8.54 20.30 -14.58
C ASN A 260 -7.44 20.55 -13.52
N TYR A 261 -7.02 19.51 -12.79
CA TYR A 261 -6.07 19.68 -11.68
C TYR A 261 -4.74 20.27 -12.14
N GLN A 262 -4.30 19.93 -13.35
CA GLN A 262 -3.08 20.45 -13.98
C GLN A 262 -3.09 21.98 -14.18
N LEU A 263 -4.26 22.62 -14.10
CA LEU A 263 -4.43 24.06 -14.26
C LEU A 263 -4.43 24.81 -12.92
N LEU A 264 -4.34 24.09 -11.80
CA LEU A 264 -4.34 24.69 -10.46
C LEU A 264 -2.90 25.07 -10.04
N PRO A 265 -2.72 26.16 -9.28
CA PRO A 265 -1.40 26.54 -8.73
C PRO A 265 -0.74 25.39 -7.95
N GLU A 266 -1.55 24.58 -7.26
CA GLU A 266 -1.12 23.46 -6.42
C GLU A 266 -0.98 22.15 -7.22
N SER A 267 -1.07 22.19 -8.55
CA SER A 267 -0.93 21.01 -9.43
C SER A 267 0.36 20.23 -9.18
N GLY A 268 1.42 20.92 -8.71
CA GLY A 268 2.67 20.32 -8.28
C GLY A 268 2.51 19.26 -7.18
N VAL A 269 1.54 19.41 -6.27
CA VAL A 269 1.34 18.49 -5.15
C VAL A 269 1.05 17.07 -5.64
N ALA A 270 0.08 16.88 -6.55
CA ALA A 270 -0.22 15.53 -7.04
C ALA A 270 0.92 14.97 -7.88
N GLN A 271 1.60 15.78 -8.67
CA GLN A 271 2.72 15.31 -9.51
C GLN A 271 3.89 14.85 -8.64
N HIS A 272 4.29 15.62 -7.62
CA HIS A 272 5.35 15.23 -6.70
C HIS A 272 5.01 13.98 -5.91
N PHE A 273 3.74 13.84 -5.47
CA PHE A 273 3.28 12.59 -4.85
C PHE A 273 3.34 11.41 -5.83
N ILE A 274 2.92 11.60 -7.08
CA ILE A 274 3.02 10.57 -8.12
C ILE A 274 4.49 10.17 -8.28
N ASP A 275 5.40 11.11 -8.48
CA ASP A 275 6.83 10.85 -8.70
C ASP A 275 7.45 10.10 -7.51
N ALA A 276 7.10 10.49 -6.28
CA ALA A 276 7.53 9.82 -5.06
C ALA A 276 7.03 8.36 -5.00
N MET A 277 5.74 8.14 -5.26
CA MET A 277 5.16 6.80 -5.22
C MET A 277 5.64 5.90 -6.37
N MET A 278 6.19 6.48 -7.43
CA MET A 278 6.62 5.77 -8.64
C MET A 278 8.09 5.37 -8.60
N THR A 279 8.84 5.92 -7.65
CA THR A 279 10.26 5.67 -7.53
C THR A 279 10.54 4.24 -7.09
N LEU A 280 11.35 3.55 -7.90
CA LEU A 280 11.78 2.15 -7.73
C LEU A 280 13.08 2.01 -6.92
N SER A 281 13.71 3.13 -6.56
CA SER A 281 15.11 3.18 -6.11
C SER A 281 15.39 2.32 -4.88
N LEU A 282 14.49 2.19 -3.90
CA LEU A 282 14.77 1.29 -2.77
C LEU A 282 14.81 -0.17 -3.19
N MET A 283 14.04 -0.58 -4.20
CA MET A 283 14.00 -1.99 -4.58
C MET A 283 15.08 -2.30 -5.62
N GLU A 284 15.46 -1.34 -6.47
CA GLU A 284 16.57 -1.42 -7.42
C GLU A 284 17.97 -1.26 -6.78
N GLU A 285 18.15 -0.34 -5.81
CA GLU A 285 19.44 -0.18 -5.09
C GLU A 285 19.70 -1.33 -4.10
N LEU A 286 18.67 -1.99 -3.56
CA LEU A 286 18.80 -3.25 -2.83
C LEU A 286 19.18 -4.45 -3.73
N HIS A 287 19.43 -4.24 -5.02
CA HIS A 287 20.05 -5.22 -5.91
C HIS A 287 21.55 -4.98 -6.13
N ILE A 288 22.16 -3.96 -5.50
CA ILE A 288 23.59 -3.64 -5.65
C ILE A 288 24.42 -4.11 -4.44
N ASP A 289 23.79 -4.41 -3.30
CA ASP A 289 24.44 -4.93 -2.08
C ASP A 289 24.46 -6.48 -1.99
N GLU A 290 24.60 -7.19 -3.12
CA GLU A 290 24.97 -8.61 -3.19
C GLU A 290 26.29 -8.82 -3.96
#